data_AF-A0A7S3V809-F1
#
_entry.id   AF-A0A7S3V809-F1
#
_cell.length_a   1.000
_cell.length_b   1.000
_cell.length_c   1.000
_cell.angle_alpha   90.00
_cell.angle_beta   90.00
_cell.angle_gamma   90.00
#
_symmetry.space_group_name_H-M   'P 1'
#
loop_
_entity.id
_entity.type
_entity.pdbx_description
1 polymer ?
#
loop_
_entity_poly.entity_id
_entity_poly.type
_entity_poly.pdbx_seq_one_letter_code
_entity_poly.pdbx_strand_id
1 'polypeptide(L)'
;HPVGTAVDDDVDDDDMTDLSDDQKTWWTKLFEEATSDDAIEIEVVVEDFPSWREKCINIFNLKHAPDALKDSLAVGTEDAWKRYFHYRILRDFESTKLTEEADACFGGNKELLEDWRYAMKTKIGDLMEEKCEWQWTPYFSDCDMVWEDSDDLRSAEYLGHVWSPFPIPRCIALKHNYHCRVRWSTVDFYVTWEYKLINFECANEEIKRCSYEELCSNSFEDEKLRADVIRTSNLNEHTLGKMRRHLYGSSSDTSKSLTCSDKNLLLLLFGSMGTTDSKLEDDPMRGGLGYVWRPRFGDGEKERKKLFDAKVPLNDDPNSSGSGSGSFPESFDDYFPEGCSWLYHRVLEVSKTLGPCTMHYREPTIRDAPGYESSSEYGECGDGDEYW
;
A
#
# COMPACT_ATOMS: atom_id res chain seq x y z
N HIS A 1 54.51 26.85 19.82
CA HIS A 1 53.37 27.76 19.60
C HIS A 1 52.32 27.03 18.78
N PRO A 2 51.12 26.82 19.35
CA PRO A 2 50.05 26.00 18.80
C PRO A 2 48.96 26.84 18.13
N VAL A 3 48.18 26.23 17.22
CA VAL A 3 46.78 26.53 16.86
C VAL A 3 46.26 25.17 16.33
N GLY A 4 45.28 24.45 16.86
CA GLY A 4 44.15 24.81 17.72
C GLY A 4 42.88 24.73 16.89
N THR A 5 42.16 23.59 16.96
CA THR A 5 40.69 23.47 17.02
C THR A 5 40.31 21.99 17.00
N ALA A 6 39.87 21.50 18.15
CA ALA A 6 38.94 20.38 18.24
C ALA A 6 37.56 20.89 17.82
N VAL A 7 36.81 20.06 17.11
CA VAL A 7 35.36 20.19 16.96
C VAL A 7 34.81 18.91 17.56
N ASP A 8 34.14 19.06 18.70
CA ASP A 8 33.24 18.06 19.26
C ASP A 8 32.00 18.05 18.37
N ASP A 9 31.76 16.93 17.68
CA ASP A 9 30.47 16.65 17.05
C ASP A 9 29.70 15.74 18.03
N ASP A 10 29.00 16.37 18.97
CA ASP A 10 27.86 15.79 19.65
C ASP A 10 26.73 15.68 18.61
N VAL A 11 26.53 14.48 18.07
CA VAL A 11 25.31 14.14 17.34
C VAL A 11 24.34 13.60 18.38
N ASP A 12 23.29 14.37 18.64
CA ASP A 12 22.14 13.97 19.43
C ASP A 12 21.45 12.77 18.74
N ASP A 13 21.74 11.57 19.23
CA ASP A 13 20.97 10.32 18.99
C ASP A 13 19.62 10.38 19.76
N ASP A 14 18.82 11.41 19.50
CA ASP A 14 17.47 11.59 20.04
C ASP A 14 16.43 11.46 18.92
N ASP A 15 16.08 10.21 18.57
CA ASP A 15 14.70 9.86 18.24
C ASP A 15 14.58 8.33 18.21
N MET A 16 13.66 7.76 19.01
CA MET A 16 13.35 6.31 19.18
C MET A 16 13.85 5.59 20.44
N THR A 17 14.18 6.31 21.54
CA THR A 17 14.30 5.69 22.88
C THR A 17 13.14 5.99 23.84
N ASP A 18 12.08 6.65 23.35
CA ASP A 18 11.04 7.28 24.18
C ASP A 18 9.94 6.33 24.72
N LEU A 19 10.28 5.06 24.96
CA LEU A 19 9.53 4.26 25.91
C LEU A 19 10.28 4.27 27.23
N SER A 20 9.71 4.92 28.23
CA SER A 20 10.25 4.89 29.59
C SER A 20 10.43 3.44 30.05
N ASP A 21 11.40 3.19 30.94
CA ASP A 21 11.58 1.84 31.51
C ASP A 21 10.30 1.31 32.17
N ASP A 22 9.42 2.21 32.61
CA ASP A 22 8.08 1.89 33.09
C ASP A 22 7.16 1.41 31.96
N GLN A 23 7.19 2.03 30.77
CA GLN A 23 6.44 1.56 29.60
C GLN A 23 6.97 0.21 29.09
N LYS A 24 8.29 -0.02 29.09
CA LYS A 24 8.89 -1.31 28.71
C LYS A 24 8.52 -2.42 29.69
N THR A 25 8.66 -2.16 30.99
CA THR A 25 8.27 -3.09 32.07
C THR A 25 6.75 -3.35 32.05
N TRP A 26 5.97 -2.34 31.69
CA TRP A 26 4.52 -2.44 31.50
C TRP A 26 4.16 -3.36 30.33
N TRP A 27 4.81 -3.23 29.18
CA TRP A 27 4.62 -4.11 28.02
C TRP A 27 5.04 -5.56 28.32
N THR A 28 6.13 -5.78 29.05
CA THR A 28 6.59 -7.13 29.43
C THR A 28 5.60 -7.84 30.36
N LYS A 29 5.01 -7.13 31.34
CA LYS A 29 3.96 -7.69 32.21
C LYS A 29 2.67 -8.02 31.47
N LEU A 30 2.25 -7.13 30.55
CA LEU A 30 1.08 -7.34 29.68
C LEU A 30 1.17 -8.66 28.89
N PHE A 31 2.39 -9.06 28.53
CA PHE A 31 2.71 -10.23 27.71
C PHE A 31 2.71 -11.56 28.47
N GLU A 32 3.24 -11.58 29.71
CA GLU A 32 3.19 -12.76 30.58
C GLU A 32 1.74 -13.15 30.93
N GLU A 33 0.82 -12.18 30.93
CA GLU A 33 -0.59 -12.39 31.25
C GLU A 33 -1.46 -12.74 30.01
N ALA A 34 -1.09 -12.29 28.81
CA ALA A 34 -1.88 -12.51 27.58
C ALA A 34 -1.64 -13.86 26.88
N THR A 35 -0.57 -14.58 27.22
CA THR A 35 -0.19 -15.87 26.58
C THR A 35 -0.76 -17.11 27.30
N SER A 36 -1.51 -16.91 28.38
CA SER A 36 -2.26 -17.94 29.08
C SER A 36 -3.62 -18.14 28.41
N ASP A 37 -3.96 -19.38 28.03
CA ASP A 37 -5.22 -19.78 27.35
C ASP A 37 -6.52 -19.48 28.14
N ASP A 38 -6.41 -18.96 29.37
CA ASP A 38 -7.53 -18.53 30.19
C ASP A 38 -7.81 -17.03 30.01
N ALA A 39 -9.06 -16.72 29.64
CA ALA A 39 -9.67 -15.40 29.44
C ALA A 39 -8.86 -14.19 29.97
N ILE A 40 -8.29 -13.44 29.02
CA ILE A 40 -7.51 -12.22 29.24
C ILE A 40 -8.35 -11.14 29.95
N GLU A 41 -8.08 -10.88 31.24
CA GLU A 41 -8.36 -9.61 31.90
C GLU A 41 -7.09 -8.76 31.86
N ILE A 42 -6.98 -7.87 30.86
CA ILE A 42 -5.89 -6.90 30.81
C ILE A 42 -6.13 -5.83 31.89
N GLU A 43 -5.46 -5.92 33.04
CA GLU A 43 -5.36 -4.82 34.01
C GLU A 43 -4.38 -3.75 33.48
N VAL A 44 -4.83 -2.98 32.48
CA VAL A 44 -4.19 -1.70 32.14
C VAL A 44 -4.33 -0.79 33.35
N VAL A 45 -3.26 -0.15 33.83
CA VAL A 45 -3.33 0.88 34.90
C VAL A 45 -4.41 1.91 34.51
N VAL A 46 -5.54 1.81 35.20
CA VAL A 46 -6.78 2.48 34.84
C VAL A 46 -6.69 3.90 35.38
N GLU A 47 -6.45 4.89 34.51
CA GLU A 47 -7.24 6.10 34.69
C GLU A 47 -8.70 5.66 34.57
N ASP A 48 -9.52 5.97 35.58
CA ASP A 48 -10.95 5.61 35.63
C ASP A 48 -11.69 6.24 34.44
N PHE A 49 -11.64 5.58 33.29
CA PHE A 49 -12.46 5.92 32.14
C PHE A 49 -13.86 5.35 32.39
N PRO A 50 -14.91 6.15 32.20
CA PRO A 50 -16.28 5.71 32.47
C PRO A 50 -16.78 4.68 31.44
N SER A 51 -16.04 4.43 30.35
CA SER A 51 -16.42 3.49 29.28
C SER A 51 -15.22 3.06 28.41
N TRP A 52 -15.31 1.88 27.79
CA TRP A 52 -14.31 1.39 26.81
C TRP A 52 -14.20 2.30 25.60
N ARG A 53 -15.31 2.91 25.19
CA ARG A 53 -15.34 3.88 24.10
C ARG A 53 -14.48 5.09 24.43
N GLU A 54 -14.65 5.67 25.61
CA GLU A 54 -13.85 6.83 26.03
C GLU A 54 -12.37 6.48 26.17
N LYS A 55 -12.08 5.31 26.74
CA LYS A 55 -10.72 4.76 26.78
C LYS A 55 -10.09 4.67 25.39
N CYS A 56 -10.81 4.13 24.39
CA CYS A 56 -10.32 4.06 23.01
C CYS A 56 -10.14 5.43 22.36
N ILE A 57 -11.08 6.36 22.58
CA ILE A 57 -10.97 7.72 22.05
C ILE A 57 -9.70 8.40 22.55
N ASN A 58 -9.40 8.27 23.85
CA ASN A 58 -8.24 8.91 24.45
C ASN A 58 -6.93 8.21 24.06
N ILE A 59 -6.84 6.88 24.23
CA ILE A 59 -5.61 6.12 23.95
C ILE A 59 -5.25 6.19 22.46
N PHE A 60 -6.24 6.06 21.59
CA PHE A 60 -6.01 6.08 20.15
C PHE A 60 -6.28 7.45 19.52
N ASN A 61 -6.41 8.53 20.29
CA ASN A 61 -6.62 9.89 19.76
C ASN A 61 -7.68 9.97 18.63
N LEU A 62 -8.85 9.35 18.82
CA LEU A 62 -9.90 9.30 17.80
C LEU A 62 -10.54 10.69 17.64
N LYS A 63 -10.74 11.11 16.39
CA LYS A 63 -11.31 12.42 16.08
C LYS A 63 -12.81 12.43 16.32
N HIS A 64 -13.35 13.56 16.76
CA HIS A 64 -14.79 13.73 16.80
C HIS A 64 -15.38 13.66 15.39
N ALA A 65 -16.48 12.94 15.26
CA ALA A 65 -17.24 12.89 14.02
C ALA A 65 -17.79 14.28 13.66
N PRO A 66 -17.65 14.71 12.40
CA PRO A 66 -18.32 15.90 11.90
C PRO A 66 -19.82 15.83 12.17
N ASP A 67 -20.44 16.96 12.54
CA ASP A 67 -21.88 17.02 12.85
C ASP A 67 -22.75 16.42 11.75
N ALA A 68 -22.39 16.68 10.48
CA ALA A 68 -23.07 16.16 9.31
C ALA A 68 -23.03 14.61 9.17
N LEU A 69 -22.13 13.94 9.89
CA LEU A 69 -21.97 12.49 9.85
C LEU A 69 -22.50 11.80 11.12
N LYS A 70 -22.77 12.54 12.21
CA LYS A 70 -23.14 11.98 13.53
C LYS A 70 -24.28 10.98 13.45
N ASP A 71 -25.35 11.31 12.73
CA ASP A 71 -26.53 10.45 12.60
C ASP A 71 -26.27 9.17 11.79
N SER A 72 -25.21 9.15 10.98
CA SER A 72 -24.80 7.99 10.17
C SER A 72 -23.82 7.08 10.91
N LEU A 73 -23.30 7.50 12.07
CA LEU A 73 -22.32 6.73 12.81
C LEU A 73 -22.97 5.79 13.82
N ALA A 74 -22.73 4.49 13.65
CA ALA A 74 -22.98 3.53 14.71
C ALA A 74 -21.95 3.77 15.83
N VAL A 75 -22.42 4.26 16.98
CA VAL A 75 -21.60 4.53 18.18
C VAL A 75 -20.92 3.27 18.70
N GLY A 76 -21.55 2.12 18.46
CA GLY A 76 -21.12 0.80 18.86
C GLY A 76 -21.36 0.45 20.33
N THR A 77 -21.38 -0.84 20.64
CA THR A 77 -21.58 -1.36 22.00
C THR A 77 -20.28 -1.33 22.82
N GLU A 78 -20.38 -1.28 24.15
CA GLU A 78 -19.20 -1.33 25.03
C GLU A 78 -18.36 -2.60 24.78
N ASP A 79 -19.02 -3.73 24.52
CA ASP A 79 -18.34 -4.97 24.14
C ASP A 79 -17.60 -4.87 22.81
N ALA A 80 -18.17 -4.16 21.82
CA ALA A 80 -17.49 -3.89 20.56
C ALA A 80 -16.26 -3.01 20.75
N TRP A 81 -16.34 -1.99 21.63
CA TRP A 81 -15.20 -1.16 21.99
C TRP A 81 -14.12 -1.92 22.74
N LYS A 82 -14.50 -2.82 23.66
CA LYS A 82 -13.56 -3.73 24.32
C LYS A 82 -12.83 -4.61 23.29
N ARG A 83 -13.57 -5.23 22.35
CA ARG A 83 -12.98 -6.04 21.26
C ARG A 83 -12.06 -5.21 20.36
N TYR A 84 -12.49 -4.01 19.97
CA TYR A 84 -11.69 -3.07 19.19
C TYR A 84 -10.37 -2.73 19.90
N PHE A 85 -10.43 -2.40 21.20
CA PHE A 85 -9.26 -2.10 22.01
C PHE A 85 -8.27 -3.26 22.01
N HIS A 86 -8.72 -4.46 22.40
CA HIS A 86 -7.85 -5.63 22.47
C HIS A 86 -7.26 -5.98 21.10
N TYR A 87 -8.07 -5.93 20.05
CA TYR A 87 -7.60 -6.25 18.70
C TYR A 87 -6.56 -5.23 18.21
N ARG A 88 -6.77 -3.93 18.45
CA ARG A 88 -5.84 -2.89 18.04
C ARG A 88 -4.53 -2.94 18.80
N ILE A 89 -4.57 -3.06 20.13
CA ILE A 89 -3.36 -3.22 20.95
C ILE A 89 -2.58 -4.47 20.53
N LEU A 90 -3.26 -5.59 20.27
CA LEU A 90 -2.60 -6.81 19.80
C LEU A 90 -1.87 -6.57 18.47
N ARG A 91 -2.48 -5.85 17.52
CA ARG A 91 -1.84 -5.57 16.21
C ARG A 91 -0.70 -4.57 16.31
N ASP A 92 -0.84 -3.53 17.12
CA ASP A 92 0.25 -2.59 17.37
C ASP A 92 1.43 -3.30 18.07
N PHE A 93 1.14 -4.26 18.95
CA PHE A 93 2.15 -5.10 19.58
C PHE A 93 2.80 -6.10 18.62
N GLU A 94 2.03 -6.88 17.86
CA GLU A 94 2.55 -7.80 16.84
C GLU A 94 3.49 -7.06 15.89
N SER A 95 3.10 -5.87 15.43
CA SER A 95 3.92 -4.98 14.61
C SER A 95 5.28 -4.65 15.28
N THR A 96 5.31 -4.47 16.60
CA THR A 96 6.53 -4.19 17.37
C THR A 96 7.37 -5.47 17.56
N LYS A 97 6.76 -6.59 17.97
CA LYS A 97 7.45 -7.87 18.19
C LYS A 97 8.10 -8.42 16.93
N LEU A 98 7.41 -8.33 15.79
CA LEU A 98 7.94 -8.65 14.45
C LEU A 98 9.24 -7.91 14.15
N THR A 99 9.35 -6.67 14.62
CA THR A 99 10.54 -5.83 14.44
C THR A 99 11.73 -6.39 15.23
N GLU A 100 11.48 -6.97 16.41
CA GLU A 100 12.51 -7.58 17.27
C GLU A 100 12.90 -9.00 16.81
N GLU A 101 11.94 -9.82 16.38
CA GLU A 101 12.21 -11.20 15.92
C GLU A 101 12.89 -11.24 14.54
N ALA A 102 12.55 -10.31 13.64
CA ALA A 102 13.23 -10.16 12.35
C ALA A 102 14.72 -9.81 12.51
N ASP A 103 15.06 -9.05 13.56
CA ASP A 103 16.44 -8.70 13.91
C ASP A 103 17.25 -9.94 14.30
N ALA A 104 16.66 -10.83 15.11
CA ALA A 104 17.30 -12.05 15.58
C ALA A 104 17.52 -13.10 14.49
N CYS A 105 16.61 -13.21 13.51
CA CYS A 105 16.66 -14.24 12.48
C CYS A 105 17.45 -13.86 11.23
N PHE A 106 17.53 -12.56 10.89
CA PHE A 106 18.03 -12.13 9.57
C PHE A 106 18.99 -10.93 9.59
N GLY A 107 19.38 -10.41 10.76
CA GLY A 107 20.55 -9.52 10.92
C GLY A 107 20.57 -8.26 10.04
N GLY A 108 19.42 -7.64 9.79
CA GLY A 108 19.29 -6.45 8.93
C GLY A 108 17.85 -6.07 8.53
N ASN A 109 16.86 -6.95 8.75
CA ASN A 109 15.46 -6.69 8.38
C ASN A 109 14.74 -5.66 9.26
N LYS A 110 15.24 -5.38 10.48
CA LYS A 110 14.67 -4.37 11.38
C LYS A 110 14.82 -2.97 10.80
N GLU A 111 16.03 -2.59 10.41
CA GLU A 111 16.31 -1.30 9.77
C GLU A 111 15.50 -1.16 8.49
N LEU A 112 15.41 -2.21 7.67
CA LEU A 112 14.59 -2.23 6.45
C LEU A 112 13.09 -2.01 6.72
N LEU A 113 12.54 -2.61 7.77
CA LEU A 113 11.13 -2.43 8.16
C LEU A 113 10.88 -1.04 8.75
N GLU A 114 11.80 -0.51 9.55
CA GLU A 114 11.72 0.84 10.10
C GLU A 114 11.87 1.91 9.01
N ASP A 115 12.83 1.76 8.12
CA ASP A 115 13.02 2.58 6.92
C ASP A 115 11.79 2.51 6.03
N TRP A 116 11.22 1.32 5.84
CA TRP A 116 9.99 1.16 5.11
C TRP A 116 8.83 1.91 5.78
N ARG A 117 8.60 1.72 7.08
CA ARG A 117 7.55 2.43 7.83
C ARG A 117 7.72 3.94 7.75
N TYR A 118 8.95 4.43 7.89
CA TYR A 118 9.28 5.85 7.80
C TYR A 118 9.03 6.39 6.40
N ALA A 119 9.56 5.72 5.37
CA ALA A 119 9.35 6.07 3.98
C ALA A 119 7.85 6.07 3.64
N MET A 120 7.11 5.08 4.13
CA MET A 120 5.67 4.96 3.93
C MET A 120 4.87 6.07 4.58
N LYS A 121 5.17 6.37 5.84
CA LYS A 121 4.51 7.46 6.58
C LYS A 121 4.72 8.79 5.86
N THR A 122 5.96 9.05 5.43
CA THR A 122 6.32 10.25 4.67
C THR A 122 5.59 10.29 3.33
N LYS A 123 5.66 9.21 2.55
CA LYS A 123 5.04 9.10 1.21
C LYS A 123 3.52 9.19 1.24
N ILE A 124 2.85 8.52 2.17
CA ILE A 124 1.39 8.67 2.35
C ILE A 124 1.06 10.12 2.71
N GLY A 125 1.84 10.73 3.60
CA GLY A 125 1.70 12.15 3.94
C GLY A 125 1.85 13.10 2.75
N ASP A 126 2.81 12.83 1.86
CA ASP A 126 3.08 13.62 0.66
C ASP A 126 2.03 13.41 -0.45
N LEU A 127 1.56 12.18 -0.61
CA LEU A 127 0.61 11.80 -1.66
C LEU A 127 -0.81 12.25 -1.36
N MET A 128 -1.15 12.37 -0.08
CA MET A 128 -2.47 12.82 0.34
C MET A 128 -2.57 14.34 0.23
N GLU A 129 -3.34 14.80 -0.76
CA GLU A 129 -3.66 16.22 -0.97
C GLU A 129 -4.25 16.87 0.30
N GLU A 130 -4.99 16.07 1.07
CA GLU A 130 -5.56 16.42 2.35
C GLU A 130 -4.66 15.84 3.43
N LYS A 131 -3.68 16.64 3.91
CA LYS A 131 -2.72 16.32 4.98
C LYS A 131 -3.42 15.86 6.26
N CYS A 132 -3.91 14.64 6.24
CA CYS A 132 -4.75 14.10 7.27
C CYS A 132 -3.94 13.07 8.03
N GLU A 133 -3.94 13.19 9.36
CA GLU A 133 -3.27 12.27 10.27
C GLU A 133 -4.10 10.98 10.37
N TRP A 134 -4.05 10.16 9.33
CA TRP A 134 -4.72 8.88 9.29
C TRP A 134 -4.01 7.88 10.20
N GLN A 135 -4.80 7.06 10.89
CA GLN A 135 -4.28 6.00 11.72
C GLN A 135 -4.31 4.69 10.95
N TRP A 136 -3.12 4.16 10.71
CA TRP A 136 -2.90 2.90 10.04
C TRP A 136 -1.72 2.19 10.70
N THR A 137 -1.76 0.85 10.72
CA THR A 137 -0.73 0.01 11.33
C THR A 137 -0.23 -0.98 10.28
N PRO A 138 0.89 -0.70 9.60
CA PRO A 138 1.52 -1.68 8.72
C PRO A 138 2.34 -2.70 9.51
N TYR A 139 2.44 -3.94 9.01
CA TYR A 139 3.38 -4.95 9.50
C TYR A 139 3.64 -6.06 8.47
N PHE A 140 4.73 -6.81 8.64
CA PHE A 140 5.03 -7.99 7.82
C PHE A 140 4.45 -9.26 8.43
N SER A 141 4.11 -10.25 7.62
CA SER A 141 3.82 -11.60 8.13
C SER A 141 5.11 -12.31 8.52
N ASP A 142 5.16 -12.91 9.72
CA ASP A 142 6.33 -13.60 10.29
C ASP A 142 6.93 -14.71 9.40
N CYS A 143 6.17 -15.23 8.43
CA CYS A 143 6.41 -16.57 7.90
C CYS A 143 6.87 -16.68 6.44
N ASP A 144 6.77 -15.63 5.62
CA ASP A 144 6.81 -15.82 4.15
C ASP A 144 7.77 -14.91 3.37
N MET A 145 8.70 -14.22 4.05
CA MET A 145 9.78 -13.52 3.35
C MET A 145 10.86 -14.52 2.90
N VAL A 146 10.80 -14.90 1.63
CA VAL A 146 11.78 -15.82 1.02
C VAL A 146 12.79 -15.00 0.21
N TRP A 147 14.03 -14.96 0.68
CA TRP A 147 15.17 -14.34 -0.02
C TRP A 147 15.97 -15.38 -0.81
N GLU A 148 16.57 -15.00 -1.95
CA GLU A 148 17.63 -15.79 -2.63
C GLU A 148 19.02 -15.45 -2.10
N ASP A 149 20.01 -16.23 -2.50
CA ASP A 149 21.45 -15.92 -2.35
C ASP A 149 21.87 -14.60 -3.04
N SER A 150 20.95 -13.88 -3.72
CA SER A 150 21.21 -12.69 -4.55
C SER A 150 20.60 -11.37 -4.03
N ASP A 151 20.19 -11.29 -2.77
CA ASP A 151 19.55 -10.09 -2.16
C ASP A 151 18.23 -9.65 -2.82
N ASP A 152 17.64 -10.46 -3.70
CA ASP A 152 16.35 -10.18 -4.33
C ASP A 152 15.20 -10.82 -3.54
N LEU A 153 14.18 -10.01 -3.22
CA LEU A 153 12.96 -10.47 -2.57
C LEU A 153 12.17 -11.36 -3.53
N ARG A 154 12.01 -12.66 -3.20
CA ARG A 154 11.17 -13.56 -4.02
C ARG A 154 9.70 -13.44 -3.68
N SER A 155 9.39 -13.47 -2.39
CA SER A 155 8.02 -13.49 -1.90
C SER A 155 7.93 -12.67 -0.63
N ALA A 156 6.82 -11.96 -0.47
CA ALA A 156 6.49 -11.26 0.75
C ALA A 156 4.97 -11.24 0.94
N GLU A 157 4.56 -11.31 2.19
CA GLU A 157 3.20 -11.03 2.62
C GLU A 157 3.22 -9.77 3.48
N TYR A 158 2.68 -8.69 2.94
CA TYR A 158 2.50 -7.42 3.64
C TYR A 158 1.10 -7.38 4.24
N LEU A 159 1.00 -6.97 5.49
CA LEU A 159 -0.25 -6.84 6.21
C LEU A 159 -0.43 -5.40 6.68
N GLY A 160 -1.67 -4.95 6.74
CA GLY A 160 -1.96 -3.60 7.19
C GLY A 160 -3.34 -3.47 7.78
N HIS A 161 -3.51 -2.49 8.66
CA HIS A 161 -4.81 -2.08 9.16
C HIS A 161 -5.02 -0.61 8.89
N VAL A 162 -6.18 -0.26 8.33
CA VAL A 162 -6.67 1.12 8.31
C VAL A 162 -7.82 1.23 9.28
N TRP A 163 -7.63 2.06 10.31
CA TRP A 163 -8.58 2.25 11.38
C TRP A 163 -9.54 3.39 11.04
N SER A 164 -10.79 3.29 11.52
CA SER A 164 -11.69 4.46 11.49
C SER A 164 -11.04 5.62 12.25
N PRO A 165 -10.95 6.82 11.66
CA PRO A 165 -10.46 8.00 12.39
C PRO A 165 -11.50 8.55 13.37
N PHE A 166 -12.75 8.09 13.26
CA PHE A 166 -13.87 8.49 14.11
C PHE A 166 -14.18 7.43 15.16
N PRO A 167 -15.03 7.74 16.16
CA PRO A 167 -15.40 6.81 17.22
C PRO A 167 -16.41 5.79 16.68
N ILE A 168 -15.93 4.92 15.80
CA ILE A 168 -16.62 3.80 15.19
C ILE A 168 -15.70 2.59 15.39
N PRO A 169 -16.14 1.51 16.07
CA PRO A 169 -15.29 0.36 16.32
C PRO A 169 -15.24 -0.50 15.06
N ARG A 170 -14.46 -0.07 14.08
CA ARG A 170 -14.28 -0.69 12.76
C ARG A 170 -12.87 -0.46 12.22
N CYS A 171 -12.38 -1.42 11.44
CA CYS A 171 -11.18 -1.26 10.63
C CYS A 171 -11.27 -2.07 9.34
N ILE A 172 -10.35 -1.79 8.42
CA ILE A 172 -10.09 -2.62 7.25
C ILE A 172 -8.75 -3.30 7.48
N ALA A 173 -8.75 -4.63 7.54
CA ALA A 173 -7.53 -5.41 7.45
C ALA A 173 -7.18 -5.61 5.98
N LEU A 174 -5.90 -5.53 5.67
CA LEU A 174 -5.35 -5.45 4.34
C LEU A 174 -4.21 -6.46 4.22
N LYS A 175 -4.09 -7.04 3.03
CA LYS A 175 -3.08 -8.05 2.73
C LYS A 175 -2.58 -7.87 1.30
N HIS A 176 -1.27 -7.78 1.12
CA HIS A 176 -0.62 -7.77 -0.18
C HIS A 176 0.34 -8.95 -0.27
N ASN A 177 0.04 -9.88 -1.16
CA ASN A 177 0.89 -11.01 -1.48
C ASN A 177 1.73 -10.62 -2.69
N TYR A 178 3.05 -10.65 -2.55
CA TYR A 178 4.00 -10.47 -3.64
C TYR A 178 4.76 -11.77 -3.87
N HIS A 179 4.90 -12.17 -5.13
CA HIS A 179 5.74 -13.25 -5.58
C HIS A 179 6.37 -12.90 -6.93
N CYS A 180 7.69 -12.93 -7.00
CA CYS A 180 8.46 -12.85 -8.23
C CYS A 180 9.68 -13.77 -8.13
N ARG A 181 9.77 -14.75 -9.02
CA ARG A 181 10.90 -15.65 -9.10
C ARG A 181 11.40 -15.77 -10.52
N VAL A 182 12.60 -15.27 -10.76
CA VAL A 182 13.26 -15.37 -12.06
C VAL A 182 14.21 -16.56 -12.06
N ARG A 183 14.04 -17.48 -13.01
CA ARG A 183 14.97 -18.58 -13.30
C ARG A 183 15.56 -18.39 -14.69
N TRP A 184 16.60 -19.15 -15.00
CA TRP A 184 17.23 -19.13 -16.33
C TRP A 184 16.23 -19.36 -17.49
N SER A 185 15.14 -20.08 -17.26
CA SER A 185 14.13 -20.43 -18.27
C SER A 185 12.69 -20.04 -17.95
N THR A 186 12.37 -19.64 -16.72
CA THR A 186 10.99 -19.32 -16.30
C THR A 186 10.96 -18.05 -15.47
N VAL A 187 9.83 -17.35 -15.47
CA VAL A 187 9.55 -16.31 -14.49
C VAL A 187 8.18 -16.59 -13.89
N ASP A 188 8.16 -16.77 -12.58
CA ASP A 188 6.95 -16.99 -11.80
C ASP A 188 6.59 -15.63 -11.18
N PHE A 189 5.46 -15.03 -11.55
CA PHE A 189 5.04 -13.72 -11.05
C PHE A 189 3.56 -13.70 -10.66
N TYR A 190 3.29 -13.21 -9.46
CA TYR A 190 1.95 -12.99 -8.94
C TYR A 190 1.99 -11.93 -7.85
N VAL A 191 1.08 -10.96 -7.95
CA VAL A 191 0.82 -9.94 -6.94
C VAL A 191 -0.68 -9.87 -6.69
N THR A 192 -1.10 -9.77 -5.45
CA THR A 192 -2.52 -9.65 -5.10
C THR A 192 -2.71 -8.80 -3.86
N TRP A 193 -3.69 -7.91 -3.95
CA TRP A 193 -4.16 -7.11 -2.84
C TRP A 193 -5.51 -7.63 -2.42
N GLU A 194 -5.68 -7.86 -1.13
CA GLU A 194 -6.88 -8.39 -0.51
C GLU A 194 -7.28 -7.52 0.66
N TYR A 195 -8.56 -7.53 1.00
CA TYR A 195 -9.10 -6.75 2.09
C TYR A 195 -10.13 -7.53 2.89
N LYS A 196 -10.32 -7.10 4.13
CA LYS A 196 -11.31 -7.66 5.05
C LYS A 196 -11.91 -6.54 5.90
N LEU A 197 -13.22 -6.38 5.84
CA LEU A 197 -13.95 -5.39 6.65
C LEU A 197 -14.23 -5.97 8.03
N ILE A 198 -13.57 -5.42 9.05
CA ILE A 198 -13.75 -5.86 10.44
C ILE A 198 -14.76 -4.94 11.12
N ASN A 199 -15.89 -5.52 11.52
CA ASN A 199 -16.89 -4.88 12.35
C ASN A 199 -16.85 -5.49 13.75
N PHE A 200 -16.46 -4.71 14.77
CA PHE A 200 -16.30 -5.23 16.12
C PHE A 200 -17.62 -5.41 16.87
N GLU A 201 -18.76 -5.04 16.27
CA GLU A 201 -20.06 -5.53 16.72
C GLU A 201 -20.22 -7.04 16.56
N CYS A 202 -19.51 -7.64 15.60
CA CYS A 202 -19.48 -9.09 15.43
C CYS A 202 -18.64 -9.74 16.53
N ALA A 203 -18.97 -10.99 16.86
CA ALA A 203 -18.20 -11.78 17.82
C ALA A 203 -16.81 -12.14 17.25
N ASN A 204 -15.82 -12.37 18.12
CA ASN A 204 -14.45 -12.70 17.71
C ASN A 204 -14.39 -13.91 16.75
N GLU A 205 -15.22 -14.93 16.96
CA GLU A 205 -15.27 -16.10 16.10
C GLU A 205 -15.79 -15.80 14.69
N GLU A 206 -16.69 -14.82 14.57
CA GLU A 206 -17.16 -14.34 13.26
C GLU A 206 -16.07 -13.53 12.56
N ILE A 207 -15.40 -12.64 13.30
CA ILE A 207 -14.25 -11.88 12.80
C ILE A 207 -13.16 -12.84 12.29
N LYS A 208 -12.85 -13.93 13.01
CA LYS A 208 -11.88 -14.94 12.58
C LYS A 208 -12.31 -15.69 11.30
N ARG A 209 -13.60 -15.99 11.16
CA ARG A 209 -14.14 -16.74 10.00
C ARG A 209 -14.26 -15.90 8.73
N CYS A 210 -14.33 -14.59 8.83
CA CYS A 210 -14.32 -13.72 7.65
C CYS A 210 -13.01 -13.91 6.86
N SER A 211 -13.12 -14.40 5.63
CA SER A 211 -11.98 -14.51 4.71
C SER A 211 -11.61 -13.14 4.15
N TYR A 212 -10.37 -13.02 3.68
CA TYR A 212 -9.99 -11.91 2.81
C TYR A 212 -10.74 -12.02 1.48
N GLU A 213 -11.12 -10.86 0.93
CA GLU A 213 -11.66 -10.71 -0.41
C GLU A 213 -10.57 -10.10 -1.31
N GLU A 214 -10.32 -10.68 -2.49
CA GLU A 214 -9.41 -10.09 -3.48
C GLU A 214 -9.93 -8.70 -3.91
N LEU A 215 -9.09 -7.67 -3.82
CA LEU A 215 -9.36 -6.33 -4.33
C LEU A 215 -8.94 -6.23 -5.80
N CYS A 216 -7.69 -6.60 -6.09
CA CYS A 216 -7.14 -6.70 -7.42
C CYS A 216 -5.89 -7.60 -7.42
N SER A 217 -5.49 -8.05 -8.60
CA SER A 217 -4.30 -8.88 -8.77
C SER A 217 -3.66 -8.69 -10.14
N ASN A 218 -2.38 -9.06 -10.24
CA ASN A 218 -1.67 -9.19 -11.50
C ASN A 218 -0.77 -10.43 -11.45
N SER A 219 -0.67 -11.16 -12.55
CA SER A 219 0.10 -12.42 -12.65
C SER A 219 0.45 -12.72 -14.10
N PHE A 220 1.35 -13.66 -14.37
CA PHE A 220 1.55 -14.17 -15.73
C PHE A 220 0.61 -15.35 -16.05
N GLU A 221 -0.12 -15.30 -17.18
CA GLU A 221 -0.95 -16.44 -17.63
C GLU A 221 -0.11 -17.60 -18.16
N ASP A 222 1.00 -17.25 -18.83
CA ASP A 222 1.92 -18.15 -19.49
C ASP A 222 3.34 -17.77 -19.07
N GLU A 223 3.98 -18.62 -18.27
CA GLU A 223 5.35 -18.42 -17.75
C GLU A 223 6.40 -18.27 -18.86
N LYS A 224 6.12 -18.76 -20.09
CA LYS A 224 7.00 -18.63 -21.24
C LYS A 224 6.81 -17.28 -21.94
N LEU A 225 5.57 -16.88 -22.18
CA LEU A 225 5.28 -15.59 -22.84
C LEU A 225 5.48 -14.42 -21.87
N ARG A 226 5.20 -14.62 -20.58
CA ARG A 226 5.19 -13.62 -19.50
C ARG A 226 4.21 -12.48 -19.78
N ALA A 227 3.01 -12.84 -20.23
CA ALA A 227 1.94 -11.89 -20.48
C ALA A 227 1.17 -11.60 -19.18
N ASP A 228 1.08 -10.33 -18.79
CA ASP A 228 0.31 -9.88 -17.63
C ASP A 228 -1.19 -10.18 -17.77
N VAL A 229 -1.77 -10.74 -16.70
CA VAL A 229 -3.21 -10.95 -16.49
C VAL A 229 -3.62 -10.12 -15.29
N ILE A 230 -4.25 -9.01 -15.57
CA ILE A 230 -4.68 -8.04 -14.56
C ILE A 230 -6.15 -8.29 -14.23
N ARG A 231 -6.46 -8.49 -12.95
CA ARG A 231 -7.84 -8.61 -12.45
C ARG A 231 -8.19 -7.41 -11.58
N THR A 232 -9.20 -6.65 -12.02
CA THR A 232 -9.65 -5.42 -11.34
C THR A 232 -11.14 -5.43 -11.00
N SER A 233 -11.81 -6.59 -11.11
CA SER A 233 -13.27 -6.69 -10.99
C SER A 233 -13.78 -6.20 -9.63
N ASN A 234 -13.00 -6.34 -8.57
CA ASN A 234 -13.35 -5.91 -7.22
C ASN A 234 -12.83 -4.52 -6.85
N LEU A 235 -11.85 -3.98 -7.58
CA LEU A 235 -11.40 -2.60 -7.46
C LEU A 235 -12.30 -1.69 -8.32
N ASN A 236 -13.45 -1.32 -7.76
CA ASN A 236 -14.49 -0.53 -8.44
C ASN A 236 -15.19 0.44 -7.46
N GLU A 237 -16.04 1.33 -7.99
CA GLU A 237 -16.78 2.34 -7.20
C GLU A 237 -17.66 1.73 -6.10
N HIS A 238 -18.24 0.55 -6.34
CA HIS A 238 -19.13 -0.10 -5.37
C HIS A 238 -18.34 -0.58 -4.15
N THR A 239 -17.22 -1.28 -4.37
CA THR A 239 -16.31 -1.72 -3.31
C THR A 239 -15.74 -0.55 -2.54
N LEU A 240 -15.33 0.51 -3.24
CA LEU A 240 -14.83 1.73 -2.60
C LEU A 240 -15.91 2.39 -1.73
N GLY A 241 -17.14 2.47 -2.23
CA GLY A 241 -18.28 2.94 -1.45
C GLY A 241 -18.57 2.07 -0.21
N LYS A 242 -18.41 0.74 -0.31
CA LYS A 242 -18.53 -0.21 0.82
C LYS A 242 -17.45 0.08 1.88
N MET A 243 -16.19 0.21 1.47
CA MET A 243 -15.06 0.54 2.35
C MET A 243 -15.24 1.90 3.03
N ARG A 244 -15.67 2.93 2.29
CA ARG A 244 -15.98 4.26 2.83
C ARG A 244 -17.07 4.23 3.88
N ARG A 245 -18.22 3.60 3.58
CA ARG A 245 -19.31 3.46 4.58
C ARG A 245 -18.85 2.69 5.80
N HIS A 246 -17.98 1.71 5.61
CA HIS A 246 -17.41 0.94 6.71
C HIS A 246 -16.58 1.85 7.64
N LEU A 247 -15.63 2.59 7.10
CA LEU A 247 -14.71 3.44 7.87
C LEU A 247 -15.32 4.76 8.37
N TYR A 248 -16.23 5.38 7.62
CA TYR A 248 -16.74 6.73 7.92
C TYR A 248 -18.24 6.77 8.21
N GLY A 249 -18.93 5.64 8.17
CA GLY A 249 -20.39 5.56 8.24
C GLY A 249 -21.12 6.06 6.99
N SER A 250 -20.45 6.77 6.07
CA SER A 250 -21.05 7.32 4.85
C SER A 250 -20.09 7.36 3.67
N SER A 251 -20.64 7.17 2.45
CA SER A 251 -19.94 7.34 1.17
C SER A 251 -20.45 8.53 0.36
N SER A 252 -21.18 9.46 0.98
CA SER A 252 -21.68 10.67 0.31
C SER A 252 -20.55 11.63 -0.06
N ASP A 253 -20.80 12.54 -0.99
CA ASP A 253 -19.85 13.60 -1.35
C ASP A 253 -19.52 14.50 -0.15
N THR A 254 -20.49 14.73 0.74
CA THR A 254 -20.27 15.41 2.02
C THR A 254 -19.25 14.63 2.87
N SER A 255 -19.39 13.31 2.99
CA SER A 255 -18.42 12.46 3.71
C SER A 255 -17.03 12.59 3.08
N LYS A 256 -16.92 12.53 1.75
CA LYS A 256 -15.64 12.70 1.04
C LYS A 256 -14.99 14.05 1.37
N SER A 257 -15.72 15.15 1.25
CA SER A 257 -15.21 16.50 1.55
C SER A 257 -14.79 16.72 3.01
N LEU A 258 -15.33 15.93 3.93
CA LEU A 258 -15.02 16.00 5.37
C LEU A 258 -13.97 14.99 5.82
N THR A 259 -13.56 14.05 4.96
CA THR A 259 -12.65 12.95 5.31
C THR A 259 -11.42 12.92 4.42
N CYS A 260 -11.59 12.35 3.23
CA CYS A 260 -10.60 12.30 2.16
C CYS A 260 -11.31 12.12 0.82
N SER A 261 -10.61 12.39 -0.28
CA SER A 261 -11.04 11.95 -1.61
C SER A 261 -11.00 10.41 -1.75
N ASP A 262 -11.66 9.90 -2.78
CA ASP A 262 -11.61 8.46 -3.14
C ASP A 262 -10.20 8.03 -3.54
N LYS A 263 -9.48 8.91 -4.25
CA LYS A 263 -8.06 8.73 -4.59
C LYS A 263 -7.21 8.60 -3.33
N ASN A 264 -7.34 9.53 -2.39
CA ASN A 264 -6.59 9.54 -1.14
C ASN A 264 -6.89 8.31 -0.26
N LEU A 265 -8.13 7.82 -0.24
CA LEU A 265 -8.45 6.56 0.43
C LEU A 265 -7.73 5.38 -0.23
N LEU A 266 -7.78 5.24 -1.55
CA LEU A 266 -7.09 4.15 -2.25
C LEU A 266 -5.58 4.21 -2.02
N LEU A 267 -4.97 5.40 -2.10
CA LEU A 267 -3.56 5.63 -1.78
C LEU A 267 -3.22 5.18 -0.36
N LEU A 268 -4.08 5.49 0.62
CA LEU A 268 -3.91 5.04 2.00
C LEU A 268 -4.00 3.50 2.10
N LEU A 269 -4.96 2.86 1.44
CA LEU A 269 -5.11 1.40 1.48
C LEU A 269 -3.89 0.69 0.88
N PHE A 270 -3.49 1.08 -0.34
CA PHE A 270 -2.32 0.51 -1.01
C PHE A 270 -1.02 0.85 -0.28
N GLY A 271 -0.88 2.08 0.20
CA GLY A 271 0.24 2.48 1.02
C GLY A 271 0.32 1.67 2.32
N SER A 272 -0.81 1.37 2.96
CA SER A 272 -0.83 0.55 4.18
C SER A 272 -0.36 -0.89 3.96
N MET A 273 -0.30 -1.34 2.70
CA MET A 273 0.17 -2.66 2.28
C MET A 273 1.57 -2.64 1.64
N GLY A 274 2.29 -1.53 1.69
CA GLY A 274 3.64 -1.44 1.14
C GLY A 274 3.70 -1.11 -0.35
N THR A 275 2.69 -0.45 -0.90
CA THR A 275 2.70 0.04 -2.29
C THR A 275 2.84 1.56 -2.30
N THR A 276 4.02 2.09 -2.67
CA THR A 276 4.52 3.35 -2.08
C THR A 276 5.16 4.33 -3.04
N ASP A 277 5.33 4.00 -4.31
CA ASP A 277 5.72 5.03 -5.29
C ASP A 277 4.72 6.20 -5.21
N SER A 278 5.21 7.42 -5.49
CA SER A 278 4.38 8.54 -5.94
C SER A 278 3.30 8.15 -6.98
N LYS A 279 3.54 7.07 -7.74
CA LYS A 279 2.61 6.45 -8.70
C LYS A 279 2.21 5.03 -8.34
N LEU A 280 2.20 4.65 -7.06
CA LEU A 280 1.78 3.32 -6.58
C LEU A 280 2.45 2.10 -7.25
N GLU A 281 3.54 2.26 -8.02
CA GLU A 281 4.12 1.18 -8.82
C GLU A 281 5.28 0.44 -8.16
N ASP A 282 5.88 1.04 -7.12
CA ASP A 282 7.02 0.47 -6.41
C ASP A 282 6.65 -0.03 -5.02
N ASP A 283 6.99 -1.29 -4.81
CA ASP A 283 7.29 -1.85 -3.51
C ASP A 283 8.57 -1.17 -2.96
N PRO A 284 8.61 -0.77 -1.68
CA PRO A 284 9.82 -0.23 -1.03
C PRO A 284 11.07 -1.10 -1.20
N MET A 285 10.89 -2.41 -1.36
CA MET A 285 11.95 -3.40 -1.55
C MET A 285 12.26 -3.62 -3.04
N ARG A 286 11.84 -2.69 -3.92
CA ARG A 286 12.07 -2.71 -5.39
C ARG A 286 11.37 -3.84 -6.15
N GLY A 287 10.35 -4.45 -5.57
CA GLY A 287 9.45 -5.37 -6.27
C GLY A 287 8.60 -4.64 -7.32
N GLY A 288 8.62 -5.13 -8.56
CA GLY A 288 7.76 -4.61 -9.63
C GLY A 288 6.33 -5.13 -9.50
N LEU A 289 5.33 -4.27 -9.68
CA LEU A 289 3.90 -4.64 -9.60
C LEU A 289 3.30 -5.10 -10.95
N GLY A 290 4.18 -5.48 -11.88
CA GLY A 290 3.89 -5.95 -13.23
C GLY A 290 3.81 -4.81 -14.25
N TYR A 291 2.84 -4.86 -15.16
CA TYR A 291 2.81 -3.97 -16.33
C TYR A 291 2.84 -2.46 -16.01
N VAL A 292 3.80 -1.78 -16.64
CA VAL A 292 3.91 -0.32 -16.67
C VAL A 292 3.82 0.16 -18.12
N TRP A 293 2.80 0.96 -18.42
CA TRP A 293 2.64 1.55 -19.74
C TRP A 293 3.65 2.68 -19.91
N ARG A 294 4.60 2.52 -20.85
CA ARG A 294 5.64 3.50 -21.14
C ARG A 294 5.70 3.80 -22.64
N PRO A 295 5.03 4.86 -23.13
CA PRO A 295 5.06 5.27 -24.54
C PRO A 295 6.40 5.94 -24.90
N ARG A 296 7.52 5.19 -24.78
CA ARG A 296 8.87 5.73 -24.98
C ARG A 296 9.67 5.04 -26.09
N PHE A 297 9.52 3.73 -26.27
CA PHE A 297 10.38 2.93 -27.16
C PHE A 297 9.59 1.88 -27.95
N GLY A 298 10.14 1.44 -29.10
CA GLY A 298 9.57 0.39 -29.94
C GLY A 298 8.18 0.76 -30.47
N ASP A 299 7.21 -0.14 -30.32
CA ASP A 299 5.80 0.13 -30.67
C ASP A 299 5.20 1.30 -29.88
N GLY A 300 5.76 1.63 -28.72
CA GLY A 300 5.40 2.80 -27.92
C GLY A 300 5.75 4.14 -28.58
N GLU A 301 6.62 4.19 -29.59
CA GLU A 301 6.95 5.43 -30.30
C GLU A 301 5.77 5.94 -31.15
N LYS A 302 4.98 5.03 -31.73
CA LYS A 302 3.74 5.40 -32.45
C LYS A 302 2.73 6.02 -31.49
N GLU A 303 2.62 5.49 -30.27
CA GLU A 303 1.77 6.05 -29.23
C GLU A 303 2.30 7.41 -28.77
N ARG A 304 3.60 7.52 -28.49
CA ARG A 304 4.28 8.79 -28.18
C ARG A 304 4.00 9.85 -29.24
N LYS A 305 4.08 9.48 -30.52
CA LYS A 305 3.83 10.39 -31.64
C LYS A 305 2.39 10.87 -31.70
N LYS A 306 1.42 9.98 -31.46
CA LYS A 306 0.00 10.35 -31.35
C LYS A 306 -0.24 11.33 -30.20
N LEU A 307 0.35 11.08 -29.04
CA LEU A 307 0.24 11.97 -27.87
C LEU A 307 0.88 13.33 -28.14
N PHE A 308 2.04 13.34 -28.81
CA PHE A 308 2.71 14.58 -29.22
C PHE A 308 1.85 15.40 -30.18
N ASP A 309 1.32 14.77 -31.22
CA ASP A 309 0.48 15.43 -32.22
C ASP A 309 -0.83 15.97 -31.61
N ALA A 310 -1.36 15.27 -30.59
CA ALA A 310 -2.52 15.69 -29.81
C ALA A 310 -2.20 16.77 -28.74
N LYS A 311 -0.93 17.14 -28.59
CA LYS A 311 -0.43 18.09 -27.57
C LYS A 311 -0.77 17.67 -26.13
N VAL A 312 -0.73 16.37 -25.85
CA VAL A 312 -0.97 15.83 -24.51
C VAL A 312 0.18 16.23 -23.57
N PRO A 313 -0.07 16.79 -22.38
CA PRO A 313 0.98 17.13 -21.41
C PRO A 313 1.93 15.97 -21.09
N LEU A 314 3.13 16.28 -20.61
CA LEU A 314 4.13 15.28 -20.26
C LEU A 314 3.74 14.43 -19.05
N ASN A 315 2.82 14.90 -18.22
CA ASN A 315 2.34 14.19 -17.04
C ASN A 315 0.96 14.73 -16.64
N ASP A 316 0.40 14.15 -15.58
CA ASP A 316 -0.91 14.54 -15.07
C ASP A 316 -0.88 15.71 -14.10
N ASP A 317 0.30 16.14 -13.63
CA ASP A 317 0.40 17.24 -12.69
C ASP A 317 0.28 18.58 -13.44
N PRO A 318 -0.81 19.33 -13.27
CA PRO A 318 -0.99 20.63 -13.91
C PRO A 318 0.05 21.66 -13.46
N ASN A 319 0.73 21.43 -12.33
CA ASN A 319 1.76 22.29 -11.77
C ASN A 319 3.18 21.78 -12.05
N SER A 320 3.36 20.57 -12.58
CA SER A 320 4.71 20.12 -12.89
C SER A 320 5.15 20.81 -14.19
N SER A 321 5.92 21.86 -14.00
CA SER A 321 6.76 22.40 -15.05
C SER A 321 7.88 21.39 -15.30
N GLY A 322 7.60 20.33 -16.06
CA GLY A 322 8.64 19.50 -16.67
C GLY A 322 9.61 20.45 -17.39
N SER A 323 10.80 20.64 -16.82
CA SER A 323 11.83 21.59 -17.26
C SER A 323 11.32 22.97 -17.72
N GLY A 324 11.09 23.88 -16.78
CA GLY A 324 11.40 25.32 -16.96
C GLY A 324 10.40 26.24 -17.66
N SER A 325 9.43 25.75 -18.42
CA SER A 325 8.29 26.57 -18.85
C SER A 325 7.07 25.69 -19.04
N GLY A 326 5.90 26.11 -18.56
CA GLY A 326 4.62 25.40 -18.75
C GLY A 326 4.14 25.33 -20.21
N SER A 327 5.06 25.23 -21.16
CA SER A 327 4.83 25.10 -22.59
C SER A 327 5.10 23.66 -22.99
N PHE A 328 4.14 23.08 -23.71
CA PHE A 328 4.29 21.80 -24.40
C PHE A 328 5.59 21.76 -25.24
N PRO A 329 6.36 20.65 -25.24
CA PRO A 329 7.62 20.56 -25.99
C PRO A 329 7.48 20.93 -27.46
N GLU A 330 8.39 21.76 -27.98
CA GLU A 330 8.34 22.21 -29.38
C GLU A 330 8.73 21.10 -30.37
N SER A 331 9.56 20.15 -29.91
CA SER A 331 10.07 19.04 -30.72
C SER A 331 9.57 17.69 -30.20
N PHE A 332 9.38 16.75 -31.12
CA PHE A 332 9.02 15.37 -30.77
C PHE A 332 10.15 14.64 -30.03
N ASP A 333 11.40 15.02 -30.30
CA ASP A 333 12.57 14.42 -29.69
C ASP A 333 12.72 14.80 -28.22
N ASP A 334 12.11 15.91 -27.80
CA ASP A 334 12.06 16.36 -26.40
C ASP A 334 10.76 15.90 -25.68
N TYR A 335 9.89 15.18 -26.37
CA TYR A 335 8.59 14.78 -25.84
C TYR A 335 8.61 13.36 -25.25
N PHE A 336 8.69 13.28 -23.92
CA PHE A 336 8.70 12.03 -23.16
C PHE A 336 7.59 11.99 -22.12
N PRO A 337 6.35 11.66 -22.52
CA PRO A 337 5.27 11.56 -21.57
C PRO A 337 5.58 10.52 -20.50
N GLU A 338 5.08 10.80 -19.32
CA GLU A 338 5.20 9.98 -18.14
C GLU A 338 4.31 8.77 -18.30
N GLY A 339 4.92 7.59 -18.18
CA GLY A 339 4.18 6.35 -18.11
C GLY A 339 3.49 6.18 -16.74
N CYS A 340 2.66 5.16 -16.64
CA CYS A 340 2.02 4.77 -15.38
C CYS A 340 1.86 3.25 -15.28
N SER A 341 1.89 2.74 -14.05
CA SER A 341 1.46 1.38 -13.77
C SER A 341 -0.03 1.20 -14.01
N TRP A 342 -0.41 -0.05 -14.31
CA TRP A 342 -1.81 -0.44 -14.39
C TRP A 342 -2.58 -0.14 -13.09
N LEU A 343 -1.93 -0.34 -11.94
CA LEU A 343 -2.56 -0.17 -10.63
C LEU A 343 -2.86 1.31 -10.37
N TYR A 344 -1.90 2.19 -10.65
CA TYR A 344 -2.10 3.63 -10.56
C TYR A 344 -3.19 4.13 -11.47
N HIS A 345 -3.15 3.71 -12.75
CA HIS A 345 -4.22 4.04 -13.69
C HIS A 345 -5.58 3.60 -13.14
N ARG A 346 -5.69 2.38 -12.61
CA ARG A 346 -6.95 1.88 -12.07
C ARG A 346 -7.41 2.66 -10.84
N VAL A 347 -6.49 3.08 -9.96
CA VAL A 347 -6.81 3.96 -8.83
C VAL A 347 -7.38 5.29 -9.31
N LEU A 348 -6.75 5.93 -10.30
CA LEU A 348 -7.24 7.19 -10.88
C LEU A 348 -8.58 7.01 -11.60
N GLU A 349 -8.77 5.91 -12.32
CA GLU A 349 -10.03 5.61 -13.01
C GLU A 349 -11.19 5.45 -12.03
N VAL A 350 -11.03 4.60 -11.01
CA VAL A 350 -12.08 4.34 -10.00
C VAL A 350 -12.40 5.57 -9.16
N SER A 351 -11.39 6.41 -8.90
CA SER A 351 -11.57 7.67 -8.16
C SER A 351 -12.01 8.84 -9.04
N LYS A 352 -12.14 8.65 -10.37
CA LYS A 352 -12.52 9.67 -11.36
C LYS A 352 -11.54 10.85 -11.39
N THR A 353 -10.25 10.57 -11.23
CA THR A 353 -9.16 11.55 -11.26
C THR A 353 -8.12 11.26 -12.33
N LEU A 354 -8.51 10.62 -13.44
CA LEU A 354 -7.63 10.46 -14.60
C LEU A 354 -7.20 11.83 -15.11
N GLY A 355 -5.90 11.99 -15.33
CA GLY A 355 -5.31 13.20 -15.86
C GLY A 355 -5.13 13.15 -17.39
N PRO A 356 -4.61 14.23 -17.97
CA PRO A 356 -4.43 14.35 -19.42
C PRO A 356 -3.51 13.29 -20.03
N CYS A 357 -2.51 12.78 -19.30
CA CYS A 357 -1.63 11.73 -19.78
C CYS A 357 -2.23 10.34 -19.50
N THR A 358 -2.67 10.08 -18.26
CA THR A 358 -3.17 8.76 -17.86
C THR A 358 -4.46 8.35 -18.56
N MET A 359 -5.27 9.28 -19.04
CA MET A 359 -6.45 8.96 -19.87
C MET A 359 -6.11 8.23 -21.18
N HIS A 360 -4.84 8.21 -21.58
CA HIS A 360 -4.34 7.51 -22.76
C HIS A 360 -3.70 6.15 -22.45
N TYR A 361 -3.72 5.72 -21.18
CA TYR A 361 -3.26 4.40 -20.79
C TYR A 361 -3.88 3.31 -21.66
N ARG A 362 -3.08 2.30 -21.99
CA ARG A 362 -3.51 1.10 -22.70
C ARG A 362 -3.18 -0.11 -21.84
N GLU A 363 -4.13 -1.05 -21.75
CA GLU A 363 -3.90 -2.35 -21.13
C GLU A 363 -2.80 -3.14 -21.86
N PRO A 364 -2.04 -4.00 -21.14
CA PRO A 364 -1.07 -4.87 -21.76
C PRO A 364 -1.74 -5.80 -22.78
N THR A 365 -1.06 -6.03 -23.89
CA THR A 365 -1.39 -7.05 -24.87
C THR A 365 -0.30 -8.10 -24.87
N ILE A 366 -0.55 -9.25 -25.51
CA ILE A 366 0.47 -10.28 -25.71
C ILE A 366 1.75 -9.75 -26.39
N ARG A 367 1.65 -8.65 -27.16
CA ARG A 367 2.81 -8.03 -27.84
C ARG A 367 3.71 -7.26 -26.89
N ASP A 368 3.18 -6.85 -25.76
CA ASP A 368 3.93 -6.16 -24.72
C ASP A 368 4.71 -7.15 -23.82
N ALA A 369 4.49 -8.46 -24.01
CA ALA A 369 5.12 -9.51 -23.22
C ALA A 369 6.60 -9.67 -23.63
N PRO A 370 7.56 -9.74 -22.68
CA PRO A 370 8.99 -9.81 -22.99
C PRO A 370 9.41 -10.97 -23.90
N GLY A 371 8.68 -12.09 -23.87
CA GLY A 371 8.93 -13.27 -24.70
C GLY A 371 8.21 -13.26 -26.05
N TYR A 372 7.53 -12.17 -26.42
CA TYR A 372 6.80 -12.09 -27.68
C TYR A 372 7.74 -11.90 -28.87
N GLU A 373 7.98 -12.98 -29.62
CA GLU A 373 8.59 -12.91 -30.95
C GLU A 373 7.48 -12.73 -31.99
N SER A 374 7.52 -11.64 -32.76
CA SER A 374 6.59 -11.46 -33.87
C SER A 374 6.85 -12.58 -34.87
N SER A 375 5.92 -13.53 -35.00
CA SER A 375 6.04 -14.67 -35.91
C SER A 375 6.13 -14.28 -37.39
N SER A 376 6.09 -12.98 -37.71
CA SER A 376 6.27 -12.42 -39.05
C SER A 376 7.72 -12.24 -39.50
N GLU A 377 8.72 -12.43 -38.64
CA GLU A 377 10.14 -12.33 -39.05
C GLU A 377 10.81 -13.68 -39.37
N TYR A 378 10.15 -14.80 -39.10
CA TYR A 378 10.39 -16.00 -39.90
C TYR A 378 9.66 -15.81 -41.22
N GLY A 379 10.24 -14.94 -42.06
CA GLY A 379 9.95 -14.93 -43.48
C GLY A 379 9.98 -16.36 -43.97
N GLU A 380 9.07 -16.66 -44.89
CA GLU A 380 9.09 -17.84 -45.73
C GLU A 380 10.54 -18.10 -46.19
N CYS A 381 11.30 -18.87 -45.42
CA CYS A 381 12.46 -19.59 -45.90
C CYS A 381 11.84 -20.58 -46.85
N GLY A 382 11.81 -20.16 -48.12
CA GLY A 382 11.07 -20.82 -49.17
C GLY A 382 11.30 -22.32 -49.14
N ASP A 383 10.24 -23.02 -49.54
CA ASP A 383 10.32 -24.36 -50.10
C ASP A 383 11.59 -24.46 -50.96
N GLY A 384 12.57 -25.16 -50.42
CA GLY A 384 13.95 -25.17 -50.90
C GLY A 384 14.62 -26.47 -50.53
N ASP A 385 14.04 -27.53 -51.07
CA ASP A 385 14.63 -28.82 -51.40
C ASP A 385 15.04 -29.78 -50.27
N GLU A 386 14.41 -30.96 -50.36
CA GLU A 386 15.00 -32.29 -50.22
C GLU A 386 16.42 -32.33 -49.65
N TYR A 387 16.62 -32.99 -48.51
CA TYR A 387 17.51 -34.16 -48.45
C TYR A 387 17.16 -35.01 -47.22
N TRP A 388 17.13 -36.32 -47.50
CA TRP A 388 16.92 -37.45 -46.61
C TRP A 388 17.92 -37.54 -45.44
#